data_AF-A0A7Y8HVU2-F1
#
_entry.id   AF-A0A7Y8HVU2-F1
#
_cell.length_a   1.000
_cell.length_b   1.000
_cell.length_c   1.000
_cell.angle_alpha   90.00
_cell.angle_beta   90.00
_cell.angle_gamma   90.00
#
_symmetry.space_group_name_H-M   'P 1'
#
loop_
_entity.id
_entity.type
_entity.pdbx_description
1 polymer ?
#
loop_
_entity_poly.entity_id
_entity_poly.type
_entity_poly.pdbx_seq_one_letter_code
_entity_poly.pdbx_strand_id
1 'polypeptide(L)' 'MLISVIFRDGKRGLITASLLEDLLMQKKIKKFLRLEGWVNVGVDPVRMPGRNNSYTGLERRNSSFHVYNIK' A
#
# COMPACT_ATOMS: atom_id res chain seq x y z
N MET A 1 -15.24 -1.88 0.09
CA MET A 1 -15.38 -3.35 -0.03
C MET A 1 -14.95 -4.03 1.26
N LEU A 2 -15.43 -5.26 1.49
CA LEU A 2 -14.96 -6.13 2.57
C LEU A 2 -13.82 -7.01 2.06
N ILE A 3 -12.86 -7.30 2.94
CA ILE A 3 -11.64 -8.05 2.64
C ILE A 3 -11.52 -9.18 3.66
N SER A 4 -11.34 -10.41 3.16
CA SER A 4 -11.10 -11.58 4.01
C SER A 4 -9.68 -11.56 4.55
N VAL A 5 -9.52 -11.75 5.85
CA VAL A 5 -8.21 -11.77 6.52
C VAL A 5 -8.06 -12.99 7.42
N ILE A 6 -6.82 -13.38 7.65
CA ILE A 6 -6.41 -14.33 8.69
C ILE A 6 -5.61 -13.53 9.70
N PHE A 7 -6.13 -13.44 10.93
CA PHE A 7 -5.44 -12.80 12.05
C PHE A 7 -4.23 -13.63 12.50
N ARG A 8 -3.33 -13.03 13.29
CA ARG A 8 -2.21 -13.77 13.89
C ARG A 8 -2.66 -14.95 14.75
N ASP A 9 -3.83 -14.84 15.37
CA ASP A 9 -4.49 -15.89 16.15
C ASP A 9 -5.03 -17.06 15.27
N GLY A 10 -4.84 -17.01 13.94
CA GLY A 10 -5.34 -18.02 13.01
C GLY A 10 -6.82 -17.87 12.66
N LYS A 11 -7.56 -17.05 13.39
CA LYS A 11 -8.97 -16.73 13.11
C LYS A 11 -9.12 -16.04 11.76
N ARG A 12 -10.18 -16.39 11.04
CA ARG A 12 -10.61 -15.72 9.80
C ARG A 12 -11.62 -14.64 10.13
N GLY A 13 -11.59 -13.54 9.40
CA GLY A 13 -12.59 -12.48 9.54
C GLY A 13 -12.72 -11.65 8.27
N LEU A 14 -13.76 -10.82 8.24
CA LEU A 14 -14.01 -9.84 7.18
C LEU A 14 -13.82 -8.45 7.78
N ILE A 15 -13.01 -7.63 7.12
CA ILE A 15 -12.76 -6.25 7.54
C ILE A 15 -12.98 -5.29 6.37
N THR A 16 -13.15 -4.00 6.68
CA THR A 16 -13.18 -2.96 5.66
C THR A 16 -11.77 -2.66 5.15
N ALA A 17 -11.66 -2.15 3.92
CA ALA A 17 -10.39 -1.72 3.35
C ALA A 17 -9.68 -0.66 4.22
N SER A 18 -10.43 0.28 4.83
CA SER A 18 -9.87 1.29 5.73
C SER A 18 -9.23 0.69 6.98
N LEU A 19 -9.79 -0.40 7.51
CA LEU A 19 -9.25 -1.09 8.68
C LEU A 19 -8.04 -1.97 8.34
N LEU A 20 -7.92 -2.41 7.08
CA LEU A 20 -6.81 -3.25 6.64
C LEU A 20 -5.46 -2.52 6.84
N GLU A 21 -5.37 -1.24 6.48
CA GLU A 21 -4.12 -0.47 6.61
C GLU A 21 -3.67 -0.37 8.07
N ASP A 22 -4.61 -0.07 8.97
CA ASP A 22 -4.34 0.00 10.40
C ASP A 22 -3.88 -1.36 10.95
N LEU A 23 -4.54 -2.45 10.56
CA LEU A 23 -4.16 -3.80 10.96
C LEU A 23 -2.83 -4.27 10.36
N LEU A 24 -2.47 -3.81 9.16
CA LEU A 24 -1.16 -4.03 8.55
C LEU A 24 -0.07 -3.28 9.31
N MET A 25 -0.28 -2.01 9.65
CA MET A 25 0.65 -1.20 10.43
C MET A 25 0.89 -1.79 11.83
N GLN A 26 -0.19 -2.22 12.49
CA GLN A 26 -0.13 -2.88 13.79
C GLN A 26 0.33 -4.34 13.72
N LYS A 27 0.58 -4.87 12.50
CA LYS A 27 0.95 -6.26 12.24
C LYS A 27 -0.01 -7.28 12.90
N LYS A 28 -1.31 -6.98 12.98
CA LYS A 28 -2.30 -7.85 13.65
C LYS A 28 -2.81 -8.99 12.76
N ILE A 29 -2.58 -8.90 11.46
CA ILE A 29 -2.99 -9.91 10.49
C ILE A 29 -1.80 -10.67 9.89
N LYS A 30 -2.01 -11.95 9.59
CA LYS A 30 -1.05 -12.86 8.97
C LYS A 30 -1.21 -12.89 7.45
N LYS A 31 -2.47 -12.93 6.97
CA LYS A 31 -2.78 -12.93 5.54
C LYS A 31 -4.02 -12.12 5.23
N PHE A 32 -4.14 -11.60 4.02
CA PHE A 32 -5.38 -11.01 3.50
C PHE A 32 -5.64 -11.46 2.07
N LEU A 33 -6.90 -11.54 1.67
CA LEU A 33 -7.33 -11.97 0.34
C LEU A 33 -7.47 -10.75 -0.57
N ARG A 34 -6.78 -10.77 -1.71
CA ARG A 34 -7.01 -9.86 -2.83
C ARG A 34 -7.57 -10.64 -4.02
N LEU A 35 -7.85 -9.95 -5.12
CA LEU A 35 -8.32 -10.55 -6.38
C LEU A 35 -7.46 -11.74 -6.84
N GLU A 36 -6.13 -11.60 -6.76
CA GLU A 36 -5.16 -12.64 -7.16
C GLU A 36 -4.96 -13.76 -6.13
N GLY A 37 -5.59 -13.69 -4.96
CA GLY A 37 -5.45 -14.68 -3.88
C GLY A 37 -4.89 -14.12 -2.57
N TRP A 38 -4.35 -15.01 -1.73
CA TRP A 38 -3.91 -14.69 -0.37
C TRP A 38 -2.50 -14.09 -0.36
N VAL A 39 -2.34 -12.93 0.27
CA VAL A 39 -1.06 -12.23 0.48
C VAL A 39 -0.60 -12.48 1.92
N ASN A 40 0.61 -13.01 2.12
CA ASN A 40 1.21 -13.16 3.45
C ASN A 40 1.90 -11.86 3.88
N VAL A 41 1.46 -11.30 5.00
CA VAL A 41 2.01 -10.05 5.53
C VAL A 41 3.44 -10.29 6.04
N GLY A 42 4.41 -9.55 5.49
CA GLY A 42 5.83 -9.63 5.87
C GLY A 42 6.65 -10.66 5.10
N VAL A 43 6.03 -11.44 4.21
CA VAL A 43 6.72 -12.35 3.29
C VAL A 43 6.44 -11.94 1.85
N ASP A 44 5.16 -11.74 1.51
CA ASP A 44 4.77 -11.24 0.20
C ASP A 44 4.92 -9.71 0.13
N PRO A 45 5.33 -9.17 -1.02
CA PRO A 45 5.38 -7.73 -1.23
C PRO A 45 3.96 -7.14 -1.14
N VAL A 46 3.67 -6.49 -0.01
CA VAL A 46 2.39 -5.79 0.23
C VAL A 46 2.27 -4.55 -0.66
N ARG A 47 3.41 -3.94 -1.01
CA ARG A 47 3.56 -2.95 -2.08
C ARG A 47 4.65 -3.49 -2.99
N MET A 48 4.40 -3.63 -4.28
CA MET A 48 5.50 -3.91 -5.23
C MET A 48 6.29 -2.62 -5.43
N PRO A 49 7.57 -2.52 -5.03
CA PRO A 49 8.42 -1.42 -5.46
C PRO A 49 8.97 -1.56 -6.89
N GLY A 50 8.45 -2.46 -7.75
CA GLY A 50 9.09 -2.60 -9.06
C GLY A 50 8.46 -3.61 -10.02
N ARG A 51 7.34 -3.25 -10.66
CA ARG A 51 7.07 -3.78 -12.00
C ARG A 51 6.97 -2.73 -13.11
N ASN A 52 6.91 -1.43 -12.79
CA ASN A 52 7.20 -0.34 -13.72
C ASN A 52 7.25 1.01 -12.97
N ASN A 53 8.25 1.24 -12.10
CA ASN A 53 8.37 2.52 -11.39
C ASN A 53 9.43 3.46 -11.99
N SER A 54 9.77 3.27 -13.26
CA SER A 54 10.25 4.36 -14.09
C SER A 54 9.06 5.32 -14.29
N TYR A 55 8.80 6.15 -13.29
CA TYR A 55 7.89 7.27 -13.44
C TYR A 55 8.50 8.20 -14.49
N THR A 56 8.06 8.05 -15.74
CA THR A 56 8.45 8.89 -16.89
C THR A 56 7.60 10.15 -17.03
N GLY A 57 6.68 10.37 -16.09
CA GLY A 57 5.87 11.58 -16.06
C GLY A 57 6.67 12.78 -15.56
N LEU A 58 6.31 13.97 -16.03
CA LEU A 58 6.84 15.22 -15.48
C LEU A 58 6.52 15.30 -13.97
N GLU A 59 7.45 15.83 -13.18
CA GLU A 59 7.23 16.07 -11.75
C GLU A 59 6.05 17.04 -11.55
N ARG A 60 4.97 16.57 -10.92
CA ARG A 60 3.73 17.34 -10.72
C ARG A 60 3.78 18.33 -9.55
N ARG A 61 4.87 18.29 -8.78
CA ARG A 61 5.07 19.11 -7.57
C ARG A 61 5.86 20.38 -7.82
N ASN A 62 6.30 20.66 -9.05
CA ASN A 62 6.89 21.95 -9.37
C ASN A 62 5.79 22.98 -9.65
N SER A 63 5.02 23.29 -8.62
CA SER A 63 4.23 24.50 -8.51
C SER A 63 5.18 25.63 -8.10
N SER A 64 5.63 26.37 -9.11
CA SER A 64 6.07 27.79 -9.10
C SER A 64 6.66 28.34 -7.80
N PHE A 65 7.99 28.51 -7.74
CA PHE A 65 8.59 29.64 -7.01
C PHE A 65 9.71 30.29 -7.84
N HIS A 66 9.66 31.62 -7.81
CA HIS A 66 10.21 32.61 -8.74
C HIS A 66 11.61 33.09 -8.28
N VAL A 67 12.31 33.90 -9.12
CA VAL A 67 13.40 34.88 -8.78
C VAL A 67 14.86 34.35 -8.74
N TYR A 68 15.94 34.92 -9.31
CA TYR A 68 16.34 36.17 -10.04
C TYR A 68 17.34 35.80 -11.16
N ASN A 69 17.45 36.57 -12.26
CA ASN A 69 18.78 36.98 -12.73
C ASN A 69 18.78 38.28 -13.56
N ILE A 70 19.38 39.29 -12.91
CA ILE A 70 20.13 40.45 -13.41
C ILE A 70 20.62 40.38 -14.86
N LYS A 71 20.37 41.46 -15.60
CA LYS A 71 21.17 41.89 -16.76
C LYS A 71 21.54 43.34 -16.59
#